data_AF-A0A2V6JLK3-F1
#
_entry.id   AF-A0A2V6JLK3-F1
#
_cell.length_a   1.000
_cell.length_b   1.000
_cell.length_c   1.000
_cell.angle_alpha   90.00
_cell.angle_beta   90.00
_cell.angle_gamma   90.00
#
_symmetry.space_group_name_H-M   'P 1'
#
loop_
_entity.id
_entity.type
_entity.pdbx_description
1 polymer ?
#
loop_
_entity_poly.entity_id
_entity_poly.type
_entity_poly.pdbx_seq_one_letter_code
_entity_poly.pdbx_strand_id
1 'polypeptide(L)'
;MNLSPEKKIAGILAPLFALRGEDDLGIGDTATLREFIDRAAEIGFKLVQLLPINEIGADNSPYNAISAIAIEPTTLHLAPGSPQDLTRQDFDASLNEADVSGLRGGAVRYRQVKELKKRLLEKAFENFSANASEDRRSEFRKFFQQESAWLGDYVFFRVLMEVNKDSAAWDRWPAQHRRIERARNWLHNLPQDQQAALAKRQEFFCYIQWIAHQQWRATKSFAEERGVALMGDIPFGVSYCSADVFAQPDEFVLDWFGGAPPEPYFEDDAFTRKWGQNWGIPLYRWSAMRANNFQWWRERVRGVRRVFHLFRVDHVQGFYRIYAFPWRPRLNKEFLPLNEHQMLERTGGRAPHFVPHDDNTPENREANKREGEEYLRVVLEEAGGMRVSGEDLGVVPEYVRPSLRSLGIAGFKIPQWETRDGVIIPGEMYERLSVATYATHDHSPIRALW
;
A
#
# COMPACT_ATOMS: atom_id res chain seq x y z
N MET A 1 -10.38 -9.30 18.74
CA MET A 1 -9.95 -8.38 19.83
C MET A 1 -10.90 -7.17 19.94
N ASN A 2 -11.22 -6.63 21.14
CA ASN A 2 -12.06 -5.42 21.29
C ASN A 2 -11.20 -4.17 21.54
N LEU A 3 -11.04 -3.33 20.52
CA LEU A 3 -10.33 -2.05 20.58
C LEU A 3 -11.33 -0.91 20.83
N SER A 4 -11.51 -0.58 22.12
CA SER A 4 -12.38 0.52 22.53
C SER A 4 -11.56 1.80 22.72
N PRO A 5 -12.02 2.94 22.18
CA PRO A 5 -11.44 4.25 22.50
C PRO A 5 -11.38 4.52 24.00
N GLU A 6 -12.27 3.92 24.80
CA GLU A 6 -12.27 4.07 26.27
C GLU A 6 -11.11 3.36 26.96
N LYS A 7 -10.28 2.57 26.26
CA LYS A 7 -9.08 1.95 26.81
C LYS A 7 -7.84 2.53 26.13
N LYS A 8 -7.00 3.24 26.89
CA LYS A 8 -5.69 3.67 26.39
C LYS A 8 -4.84 2.44 26.13
N ILE A 9 -4.28 2.35 24.93
CA ILE A 9 -3.32 1.32 24.55
C ILE A 9 -2.07 2.00 24.00
N ALA A 10 -0.95 1.29 24.09
CA ALA A 10 0.30 1.69 23.46
C ALA A 10 0.69 0.64 22.42
N GLY A 11 1.41 1.07 21.40
CA GLY A 11 1.94 0.21 20.35
C GLY A 11 3.24 0.72 19.76
N ILE A 12 3.78 -0.07 18.83
CA ILE A 12 4.98 0.27 18.09
C ILE A 12 4.64 0.32 16.59
N LEU A 13 5.06 1.39 15.92
CA LEU A 13 5.14 1.44 14.46
C LEU A 13 6.45 0.79 14.02
N ALA A 14 6.35 -0.28 13.24
CA ALA A 14 7.50 -1.02 12.72
C ALA A 14 7.28 -1.33 11.23
N PRO A 15 8.04 -0.72 10.31
CA PRO A 15 8.07 -1.17 8.93
C PRO A 15 8.54 -2.62 8.86
N LEU A 16 7.71 -3.53 8.31
CA LEU A 16 8.01 -4.97 8.34
C LEU A 16 9.37 -5.28 7.70
N PHE A 17 9.68 -4.67 6.56
CA PHE A 17 10.95 -4.87 5.86
C PHE A 17 12.18 -4.48 6.71
N ALA A 18 12.01 -3.59 7.69
CA ALA A 18 13.08 -3.13 8.57
C ALA A 18 13.31 -4.06 9.78
N LEU A 19 12.34 -4.93 10.11
CA LEU A 19 12.53 -5.92 11.17
C LEU A 19 13.61 -6.93 10.78
N ARG A 20 14.25 -7.51 11.80
CA ARG A 20 15.21 -8.60 11.67
C ARG A 20 14.81 -9.73 12.61
N GLY A 21 14.76 -10.93 12.07
CA GLY A 21 14.42 -12.16 12.78
C GLY A 21 15.63 -13.09 12.87
N GLU A 22 15.53 -14.11 13.71
CA GLU A 22 16.62 -15.07 13.93
C GLU A 22 17.05 -15.74 12.61
N ASP A 23 16.08 -16.15 11.80
CA ASP A 23 16.29 -16.91 10.56
C ASP A 23 15.80 -16.18 9.28
N ASP A 24 15.58 -14.86 9.34
CA ASP A 24 15.20 -14.07 8.16
C ASP A 24 16.20 -14.18 6.97
N LEU A 25 15.68 -13.92 5.77
CA LEU A 25 16.45 -13.96 4.51
C LEU A 25 16.93 -12.56 4.06
N GLY A 26 17.27 -11.68 5.01
CA GLY A 26 17.73 -10.29 4.76
C GLY A 26 16.62 -9.23 4.73
N ILE A 27 15.39 -9.62 5.07
CA ILE A 27 14.22 -8.74 5.17
C ILE A 27 13.24 -9.32 6.18
N GLY A 28 12.58 -8.48 6.97
CA GLY A 28 11.53 -8.95 7.87
C GLY A 28 10.33 -9.50 7.09
N ASP A 29 9.82 -10.63 7.55
CA ASP A 29 8.70 -11.37 6.97
C ASP A 29 7.69 -11.82 8.03
N THR A 30 6.68 -12.62 7.67
CA THR A 30 5.64 -13.05 8.61
C THR A 30 6.16 -13.83 9.82
N ALA A 31 7.30 -14.54 9.72
CA ALA A 31 7.91 -15.19 10.89
C ALA A 31 8.62 -14.17 11.77
N THR A 32 9.38 -13.26 11.16
CA THR A 32 10.01 -12.14 11.87
C THR A 32 8.96 -11.28 12.62
N LEU A 33 7.80 -11.06 12.00
CA LEU A 33 6.70 -10.34 12.62
C LEU A 33 6.14 -11.09 13.84
N ARG A 34 6.07 -12.43 13.81
CA ARG A 34 5.64 -13.23 14.97
C ARG A 34 6.61 -13.10 16.14
N GLU A 35 7.91 -13.17 15.88
CA GLU A 35 8.95 -12.90 16.89
C GLU A 35 8.77 -11.49 17.49
N PHE A 36 8.52 -10.49 16.64
CA PHE A 36 8.30 -9.11 17.09
C PHE A 36 7.00 -8.95 17.90
N ILE A 37 5.93 -9.65 17.53
CA ILE A 37 4.66 -9.66 18.28
C ILE A 37 4.87 -10.26 19.67
N ASP A 38 5.63 -11.36 19.80
CA ASP A 38 5.99 -11.93 21.10
C ASP A 38 6.71 -10.89 21.97
N ARG A 39 7.74 -10.24 21.42
CA ARG A 39 8.47 -9.17 22.14
C ARG A 39 7.58 -8.00 22.53
N ALA A 40 6.71 -7.55 21.62
CA ALA A 40 5.76 -6.48 21.91
C ALA A 40 4.82 -6.87 23.07
N ALA A 41 4.32 -8.10 23.08
CA ALA A 41 3.46 -8.62 24.13
C ALA A 41 4.19 -8.73 25.48
N GLU A 42 5.43 -9.23 25.49
CA GLU A 42 6.29 -9.32 26.68
C GLU A 42 6.52 -7.95 27.35
N ILE A 43 6.70 -6.89 26.56
CA ILE A 43 6.90 -5.52 27.05
C ILE A 43 5.57 -4.87 27.48
N GLY A 44 4.43 -5.46 27.10
CA GLY A 44 3.09 -4.97 27.44
C GLY A 44 2.44 -4.08 26.38
N PHE A 45 3.07 -3.92 25.21
CA PHE A 45 2.42 -3.27 24.06
C PHE A 45 1.22 -4.11 23.58
N LYS A 46 0.18 -3.42 23.10
CA LYS A 46 -1.07 -4.04 22.64
C LYS A 46 -1.33 -3.80 21.15
N LEU A 47 -0.40 -3.14 20.47
CA LEU A 47 -0.53 -2.79 19.07
C LEU A 47 0.82 -2.84 18.35
N VAL A 48 0.83 -3.42 17.16
CA VAL A 48 1.90 -3.28 16.16
C VAL A 48 1.30 -2.64 14.91
N GLN A 49 1.77 -1.46 14.57
CA GLN A 49 1.42 -0.80 13.31
C GLN A 49 2.48 -1.13 12.26
N LEU A 50 2.02 -1.52 11.07
CA LEU A 50 2.87 -1.75 9.92
C LEU A 50 2.62 -0.68 8.86
N LEU A 51 3.60 -0.48 7.98
CA LEU A 51 3.41 0.21 6.70
C LEU A 51 2.60 -0.66 5.74
N PRO A 52 2.18 -0.13 4.57
CA PRO A 52 1.49 -0.94 3.56
C PRO A 52 2.29 -2.20 3.20
N ILE A 53 1.59 -3.32 3.06
CA ILE A 53 2.18 -4.63 2.73
C ILE A 53 1.94 -5.04 1.28
N ASN A 54 1.45 -4.10 0.48
CA ASN A 54 1.08 -4.36 -0.90
C ASN A 54 2.30 -4.56 -1.78
N GLU A 55 2.16 -5.34 -2.85
CA GLU A 55 3.29 -5.61 -3.74
C GLU A 55 3.77 -4.33 -4.45
N ILE A 56 5.10 -4.13 -4.42
CA ILE A 56 5.74 -2.90 -4.90
C ILE A 56 6.56 -3.12 -6.17
N GLY A 57 6.76 -2.03 -6.91
CA GLY A 57 7.64 -2.00 -8.08
C GLY A 57 9.13 -1.96 -7.72
N ALA A 58 9.91 -1.31 -8.60
CA ALA A 58 11.36 -1.25 -8.48
C ALA A 58 11.88 -0.18 -7.49
N ASP A 59 11.07 0.81 -7.13
CA ASP A 59 11.47 1.90 -6.22
C ASP A 59 11.41 1.51 -4.73
N ASN A 60 10.81 0.35 -4.44
CA ASN A 60 10.62 -0.22 -3.10
C ASN A 60 9.82 0.66 -2.13
N SER A 61 9.03 1.63 -2.64
CA SER A 61 8.13 2.42 -1.79
C SER A 61 6.82 1.65 -1.50
N PRO A 62 6.45 1.41 -0.23
CA PRO A 62 5.17 0.80 0.13
C PRO A 62 3.94 1.57 -0.38
N TYR A 63 4.09 2.87 -0.64
CA TYR A 63 3.01 3.76 -1.08
C TYR A 63 2.90 3.86 -2.60
N ASN A 64 3.80 3.22 -3.35
CA ASN A 64 3.77 3.14 -4.81
C ASN A 64 3.56 1.69 -5.28
N ALA A 65 2.53 1.05 -4.72
CA ALA A 65 2.22 -0.35 -4.98
C ALA A 65 1.74 -0.59 -6.42
N ILE A 66 2.14 -1.74 -6.99
CA ILE A 66 1.66 -2.21 -8.30
C ILE A 66 0.30 -2.91 -8.20
N SER A 67 -0.21 -3.12 -6.99
CA SER A 67 -1.59 -3.51 -6.73
C SER A 67 -2.09 -2.89 -5.44
N ALA A 68 -3.35 -2.46 -5.40
CA ALA A 68 -3.96 -1.96 -4.17
C ALA A 68 -4.36 -3.07 -3.18
N ILE A 69 -4.28 -4.34 -3.58
CA ILE A 69 -4.75 -5.51 -2.82
C ILE A 69 -3.67 -6.58 -2.67
N ALA A 70 -2.93 -6.90 -3.75
CA ALA A 70 -1.95 -7.98 -3.73
C ALA A 70 -0.87 -7.74 -2.67
N ILE A 71 -0.46 -8.80 -1.98
CA ILE A 71 0.53 -8.76 -0.91
C ILE A 71 1.94 -8.95 -1.48
N GLU A 72 2.90 -8.17 -0.97
CA GLU A 72 4.31 -8.20 -1.35
C GLU A 72 4.96 -9.58 -1.05
N PRO A 73 5.46 -10.31 -2.07
CA PRO A 73 6.02 -11.64 -1.89
C PRO A 73 7.21 -11.68 -0.94
N THR A 74 7.98 -10.60 -0.81
CA THR A 74 9.09 -10.56 0.14
C THR A 74 8.67 -10.61 1.61
N THR A 75 7.40 -10.37 1.91
CA THR A 75 6.84 -10.51 3.27
C THR A 75 6.57 -11.96 3.66
N LEU A 76 6.68 -12.91 2.74
CA LEU A 76 6.46 -14.33 3.00
C LEU A 76 7.63 -14.95 3.76
N HIS A 77 7.31 -15.71 4.81
CA HIS A 77 8.26 -16.59 5.47
C HIS A 77 8.52 -17.82 4.61
N LEU A 78 9.77 -17.99 4.19
CA LEU A 78 10.23 -19.09 3.37
C LEU A 78 11.26 -19.91 4.15
N ALA A 79 10.87 -21.13 4.50
CA ALA A 79 11.70 -22.11 5.19
C ALA A 79 11.25 -23.52 4.77
N PRO A 80 12.03 -24.57 5.05
CA PRO A 80 11.59 -25.93 4.79
C PRO A 80 10.23 -26.22 5.45
N GLY A 81 9.21 -26.55 4.64
CA GLY A 81 7.84 -26.75 5.10
C GLY A 81 6.99 -25.48 5.25
N SER A 82 7.53 -24.30 4.92
CA SER A 82 6.78 -23.03 4.84
C SER A 82 7.13 -22.25 3.55
N PRO A 83 6.27 -22.25 2.53
CA PRO A 83 5.04 -23.04 2.42
C PRO A 83 5.34 -24.54 2.47
N GLN A 84 4.34 -25.37 2.79
CA GLN A 84 4.54 -26.84 2.91
C GLN A 84 5.06 -27.51 1.62
N ASP A 85 4.96 -26.83 0.47
CA ASP A 85 5.48 -27.31 -0.81
C ASP A 85 6.99 -27.01 -0.98
N LEU A 86 7.60 -26.21 -0.11
CA LEU A 86 9.02 -25.90 -0.12
C LEU A 86 9.80 -26.96 0.65
N THR A 87 10.47 -27.86 -0.07
CA THR A 87 11.25 -28.94 0.55
C THR A 87 12.54 -28.42 1.15
N ARG A 88 13.11 -29.19 2.10
CA ARG A 88 14.45 -28.89 2.64
C ARG A 88 15.52 -28.91 1.55
N GLN A 89 15.46 -29.87 0.63
CA GLN A 89 16.43 -29.98 -0.47
C GLN A 89 16.42 -28.74 -1.37
N ASP A 90 15.24 -28.28 -1.79
CA ASP A 90 15.12 -27.11 -2.65
C ASP A 90 15.52 -25.81 -1.94
N PHE A 91 15.18 -25.71 -0.65
CA PHE A 91 15.58 -24.59 0.20
C PHE A 91 17.11 -24.51 0.30
N ASP A 92 17.75 -25.60 0.76
CA ASP A 92 19.20 -25.64 0.96
C ASP A 92 19.95 -25.41 -0.36
N ALA A 93 19.46 -25.97 -1.48
CA ALA A 93 20.03 -25.71 -2.80
C ALA A 93 19.95 -24.24 -3.22
N SER A 94 18.80 -23.58 -2.99
CA SER A 94 18.61 -22.17 -3.35
C SER A 94 19.47 -21.23 -2.49
N LEU A 95 19.68 -21.58 -1.21
CA LEU A 95 20.50 -20.83 -0.27
C LEU A 95 21.98 -20.94 -0.58
N ASN A 96 22.47 -22.09 -1.05
CA ASN A 96 23.88 -22.27 -1.43
C ASN A 96 24.34 -21.32 -2.54
N GLU A 97 23.41 -20.84 -3.37
CA GLU A 97 23.66 -19.87 -4.42
C GLU A 97 23.54 -18.40 -3.95
N ALA A 98 23.23 -18.16 -2.68
CA ALA A 98 22.98 -16.82 -2.13
C ALA A 98 23.88 -16.52 -0.92
N ASP A 99 24.40 -15.28 -0.86
CA ASP A 99 25.11 -14.77 0.31
C ASP A 99 24.13 -14.28 1.39
N VAL A 100 23.44 -15.22 2.07
CA VAL A 100 22.43 -14.91 3.08
C VAL A 100 23.01 -14.06 4.23
N SER A 101 24.25 -14.35 4.65
CA SER A 101 24.95 -13.55 5.67
C SER A 101 25.09 -12.09 5.23
N GLY A 102 25.51 -11.86 3.99
CA GLY A 102 25.55 -10.53 3.40
C GLY A 102 24.18 -9.88 3.27
N LEU A 103 23.11 -10.63 2.95
CA LEU A 103 21.74 -10.11 2.88
C LEU A 103 21.23 -9.63 4.24
N ARG A 104 21.61 -10.30 5.33
CA ARG A 104 21.24 -9.94 6.71
C ARG A 104 22.00 -8.70 7.23
N GLY A 105 23.10 -8.33 6.59
CA GLY A 105 23.93 -7.19 6.96
C GLY A 105 23.40 -5.84 6.47
N GLY A 106 23.05 -4.95 7.41
CA GLY A 106 22.73 -3.54 7.14
C GLY A 106 21.35 -3.30 6.52
N ALA A 107 21.29 -2.33 5.60
CA ALA A 107 20.06 -1.97 4.90
C ALA A 107 19.56 -3.11 3.99
N VAL A 108 18.25 -3.17 3.77
CA VAL A 108 17.62 -4.23 2.97
C VAL A 108 18.16 -4.21 1.53
N ARG A 109 18.73 -5.33 1.10
CA ARG A 109 19.21 -5.54 -0.28
C ARG A 109 18.07 -6.06 -1.16
N TYR A 110 17.09 -5.19 -1.44
CA TYR A 110 15.81 -5.55 -2.06
C TYR A 110 15.93 -6.44 -3.30
N ARG A 111 16.85 -6.11 -4.22
CA ARG A 111 17.02 -6.86 -5.47
C ARG A 111 17.38 -8.32 -5.19
N GLN A 112 18.43 -8.56 -4.42
CA GLN A 112 18.92 -9.89 -4.13
C GLN A 112 17.94 -10.69 -3.27
N VAL A 113 17.25 -10.02 -2.33
CA VAL A 113 16.19 -10.65 -1.52
C VAL A 113 15.00 -11.07 -2.39
N LYS A 114 14.53 -10.19 -3.30
CA LYS A 114 13.47 -10.50 -4.26
C LYS A 114 13.87 -11.67 -5.16
N GLU A 115 15.09 -11.68 -5.69
CA GLU A 115 15.62 -12.77 -6.53
C GLU A 115 15.69 -14.11 -5.76
N LEU A 116 16.16 -14.12 -4.50
CA LEU A 116 16.21 -15.32 -3.66
C LEU A 116 14.80 -15.83 -3.32
N LYS A 117 13.93 -14.96 -2.79
CA LYS A 117 12.57 -15.36 -2.40
C LYS A 117 11.73 -15.81 -3.60
N LYS A 118 11.92 -15.19 -4.79
CA LYS A 118 11.29 -15.63 -6.04
C LYS A 118 11.71 -17.05 -6.42
N ARG A 119 13.02 -17.37 -6.39
CA ARG A 119 13.50 -18.74 -6.66
C ARG A 119 12.91 -19.78 -5.70
N LEU A 120 12.89 -19.48 -4.41
CA LEU A 120 12.30 -20.35 -3.40
C LEU A 120 10.80 -20.58 -3.65
N LEU A 121 10.04 -19.54 -4.00
CA LEU A 121 8.63 -19.64 -4.36
C LEU A 121 8.42 -20.45 -5.65
N GLU A 122 9.30 -20.30 -6.64
CA GLU A 122 9.26 -21.10 -7.88
C GLU A 122 9.43 -22.58 -7.57
N LYS A 123 10.38 -22.94 -6.70
CA LYS A 123 10.54 -24.32 -6.23
C LYS A 123 9.33 -24.84 -5.47
N ALA A 124 8.77 -24.04 -4.57
CA ALA A 124 7.53 -24.40 -3.88
C ALA A 124 6.37 -24.64 -4.87
N PHE A 125 6.21 -23.79 -5.88
CA PHE A 125 5.17 -23.93 -6.88
C PHE A 125 5.39 -25.14 -7.81
N GLU A 126 6.64 -25.45 -8.18
CA GLU A 126 6.99 -26.67 -8.93
C GLU A 126 6.54 -27.92 -8.17
N ASN A 127 6.85 -27.99 -6.88
CA ASN A 127 6.45 -29.10 -6.02
C ASN A 127 4.93 -29.18 -5.81
N PHE A 128 4.27 -28.05 -5.60
CA PHE A 128 2.81 -27.98 -5.53
C PHE A 128 2.19 -28.51 -6.84
N SER A 129 2.67 -28.02 -7.98
CA SER A 129 2.14 -28.39 -9.30
C SER A 129 2.30 -29.88 -9.60
N ALA A 130 3.42 -30.48 -9.19
CA ALA A 130 3.72 -31.89 -9.42
C ALA A 130 3.02 -32.82 -8.41
N ASN A 131 3.02 -32.45 -7.12
CA ASN A 131 2.81 -33.40 -6.03
C ASN A 131 1.64 -33.05 -5.09
N ALA A 132 0.99 -31.89 -5.24
CA ALA A 132 -0.09 -31.51 -4.33
C ALA A 132 -1.27 -32.49 -4.38
N SER A 133 -1.78 -32.83 -3.20
CA SER A 133 -3.00 -33.62 -3.02
C SER A 133 -4.22 -32.89 -3.61
N GLU A 134 -5.30 -33.64 -3.88
CA GLU A 134 -6.52 -33.04 -4.42
C GLU A 134 -7.15 -32.02 -3.46
N ASP A 135 -7.09 -32.26 -2.15
CA ASP A 135 -7.57 -31.31 -1.15
C ASP A 135 -6.83 -29.97 -1.25
N ARG A 136 -5.50 -30.02 -1.36
CA ARG A 136 -4.67 -28.81 -1.47
C ARG A 136 -4.92 -28.06 -2.78
N ARG A 137 -5.11 -28.79 -3.89
CA ARG A 137 -5.51 -28.19 -5.18
C ARG A 137 -6.91 -27.56 -5.09
N SER A 138 -7.82 -28.18 -4.36
CA SER A 138 -9.17 -27.67 -4.12
C SER A 138 -9.16 -26.38 -3.30
N GLU A 139 -8.35 -26.30 -2.25
CA GLU A 139 -8.14 -25.06 -1.48
C GLU A 139 -7.60 -23.92 -2.35
N PHE A 140 -6.63 -24.22 -3.21
CA PHE A 140 -6.08 -23.26 -4.15
C PHE A 140 -7.14 -22.75 -5.15
N ARG A 141 -7.93 -23.65 -5.75
CA ARG A 141 -9.04 -23.26 -6.65
C ARG A 141 -10.11 -22.44 -5.93
N LYS A 142 -10.41 -22.77 -4.67
CA LYS A 142 -11.35 -22.01 -3.84
C LYS A 142 -10.85 -20.59 -3.57
N PHE A 143 -9.56 -20.43 -3.26
CA PHE A 143 -8.95 -19.09 -3.13
C PHE A 143 -9.08 -18.29 -4.43
N PHE A 144 -8.75 -18.88 -5.57
CA PHE A 144 -8.87 -18.22 -6.87
C PHE A 144 -10.31 -17.75 -7.15
N GLN A 145 -11.31 -18.58 -6.85
CA GLN A 145 -12.73 -18.20 -7.00
C GLN A 145 -13.12 -17.05 -6.06
N GLN A 146 -12.67 -17.10 -4.80
CA GLN A 146 -12.98 -16.10 -3.78
C GLN A 146 -12.36 -14.72 -4.05
N GLU A 147 -11.20 -14.68 -4.71
CA GLU A 147 -10.46 -13.45 -5.03
C GLU A 147 -10.59 -13.03 -6.51
N SER A 148 -11.51 -13.64 -7.25
CA SER A 148 -11.66 -13.46 -8.70
C SER A 148 -11.92 -12.01 -9.15
N ALA A 149 -12.42 -11.15 -8.27
CA ALA A 149 -12.67 -9.73 -8.54
C ALA A 149 -11.42 -8.93 -8.89
N TRP A 150 -10.24 -9.32 -8.38
CA TRP A 150 -8.99 -8.58 -8.58
C TRP A 150 -7.82 -9.48 -9.02
N LEU A 151 -7.81 -10.74 -8.58
CA LEU A 151 -6.65 -11.61 -8.70
C LEU A 151 -6.30 -11.91 -10.17
N GLY A 152 -7.31 -12.14 -11.01
CA GLY A 152 -7.12 -12.44 -12.43
C GLY A 152 -6.39 -11.31 -13.18
N ASP A 153 -6.82 -10.08 -12.97
CA ASP A 153 -6.20 -8.91 -13.62
C ASP A 153 -4.80 -8.63 -13.06
N TYR A 154 -4.60 -8.81 -11.76
CA TYR A 154 -3.28 -8.69 -11.14
C TYR A 154 -2.29 -9.74 -11.67
N VAL A 155 -2.64 -11.04 -11.72
CA VAL A 155 -1.70 -12.07 -12.20
C VAL A 155 -1.40 -11.89 -13.69
N PHE A 156 -2.39 -11.44 -14.47
CA PHE A 156 -2.17 -11.12 -15.88
C PHE A 156 -1.22 -9.93 -16.05
N PHE A 157 -1.39 -8.86 -15.25
CA PHE A 157 -0.46 -7.73 -15.23
C PHE A 157 0.96 -8.16 -14.85
N ARG A 158 1.11 -9.04 -13.85
CA ARG A 158 2.41 -9.60 -13.43
C ARG A 158 3.10 -10.39 -14.53
N VAL A 159 2.36 -11.21 -15.27
CA VAL A 159 2.91 -11.94 -16.43
C VAL A 159 3.33 -10.97 -17.53
N LEU A 160 2.52 -9.93 -17.81
CA LEU A 160 2.91 -8.89 -18.76
C LEU A 160 4.17 -8.14 -18.30
N MET A 161 4.35 -7.88 -17.01
CA MET A 161 5.60 -7.31 -16.50
C MET A 161 6.80 -8.18 -16.89
N GLU A 162 6.76 -9.50 -16.65
CA GLU A 162 7.85 -10.40 -17.00
C GLU A 162 8.13 -10.41 -18.52
N VAL A 163 7.08 -10.46 -19.35
CA VAL A 163 7.18 -10.36 -20.82
C VAL A 163 7.85 -9.04 -21.25
N ASN A 164 7.66 -7.98 -20.46
CA ASN A 164 8.21 -6.65 -20.71
C ASN A 164 9.43 -6.33 -19.82
N LYS A 165 10.25 -7.34 -19.49
CA LYS A 165 11.53 -7.21 -18.77
C LYS A 165 11.36 -6.65 -17.34
N ASP A 166 10.37 -7.18 -16.62
CA ASP A 166 9.99 -6.80 -15.26
C ASP A 166 9.61 -5.32 -15.07
N SER A 167 9.27 -4.62 -16.17
CA SER A 167 8.85 -3.22 -16.12
C SER A 167 7.36 -3.08 -15.82
N ALA A 168 7.00 -2.38 -14.75
CA ALA A 168 5.60 -2.03 -14.45
C ALA A 168 5.05 -0.89 -15.32
N ALA A 169 5.90 -0.20 -16.09
CA ALA A 169 5.54 0.97 -16.89
C ALA A 169 4.75 0.60 -18.15
N TRP A 170 3.48 0.21 -17.95
CA TRP A 170 2.60 -0.29 -19.00
C TRP A 170 2.36 0.71 -20.13
N ASP A 171 2.48 2.01 -19.85
CA ASP A 171 2.40 3.09 -20.84
C ASP A 171 3.61 3.12 -21.80
N ARG A 172 4.68 2.39 -21.47
CA ARG A 172 5.90 2.26 -22.28
C ARG A 172 6.08 0.89 -22.91
N TRP A 173 5.22 -0.09 -22.61
CA TRP A 173 5.26 -1.42 -23.25
C TRP A 173 5.02 -1.35 -24.77
N PRO A 174 5.22 -2.41 -25.56
CA PRO A 174 4.75 -2.48 -26.94
C PRO A 174 3.25 -2.22 -27.06
N ALA A 175 2.81 -1.67 -28.19
CA ALA A 175 1.43 -1.21 -28.38
C ALA A 175 0.36 -2.28 -28.14
N GLN A 176 0.69 -3.57 -28.39
CA GLN A 176 -0.20 -4.69 -28.10
C GLN A 176 -0.38 -5.00 -26.60
N HIS A 177 0.49 -4.50 -25.72
CA HIS A 177 0.41 -4.73 -24.27
C HIS A 177 -0.10 -3.51 -23.49
N ARG A 178 -0.17 -2.31 -24.09
CA ARG A 178 -0.49 -1.04 -23.37
C ARG A 178 -1.95 -0.91 -22.91
N ARG A 179 -2.84 -1.80 -23.32
CA ARG A 179 -4.25 -1.84 -22.90
C ARG A 179 -4.65 -3.27 -22.63
N ILE A 180 -5.47 -3.47 -21.61
CA ILE A 180 -5.84 -4.81 -21.18
C ILE A 180 -6.55 -5.62 -22.28
N GLU A 181 -7.42 -5.00 -23.09
CA GLU A 181 -8.11 -5.72 -24.17
C GLU A 181 -7.14 -6.12 -25.28
N ARG A 182 -6.20 -5.23 -25.62
CA ARG A 182 -5.15 -5.53 -26.61
C ARG A 182 -4.22 -6.64 -26.12
N ALA A 183 -3.86 -6.60 -24.85
CA ALA A 183 -2.99 -7.61 -24.25
C ALA A 183 -3.68 -8.98 -24.19
N ARG A 184 -4.98 -9.02 -23.85
CA ARG A 184 -5.79 -10.26 -23.89
C ARG A 184 -5.89 -10.81 -25.32
N ASN A 185 -6.12 -9.95 -26.31
CA ASN A 185 -6.12 -10.35 -27.73
C ASN A 185 -4.75 -10.85 -28.19
N TRP A 186 -3.66 -10.20 -27.75
CA TRP A 186 -2.30 -10.66 -28.01
C TRP A 186 -2.08 -12.06 -27.46
N LEU A 187 -2.44 -12.31 -26.19
CA LEU A 187 -2.34 -13.62 -25.55
C LEU A 187 -3.11 -14.69 -26.34
N HIS A 188 -4.36 -14.40 -26.75
CA HIS A 188 -5.20 -15.34 -27.50
C HIS A 188 -4.62 -15.72 -28.87
N ASN A 189 -3.86 -14.82 -29.49
CA ASN A 189 -3.24 -15.03 -30.80
C ASN A 189 -1.86 -15.72 -30.74
N LEU A 190 -1.34 -16.00 -29.53
CA LEU A 190 -0.09 -16.75 -29.40
C LEU A 190 -0.29 -18.23 -29.73
N PRO A 191 0.78 -18.95 -30.13
CA PRO A 191 0.77 -20.41 -30.18
C PRO A 191 0.32 -21.06 -28.86
N GLN A 192 -0.35 -22.20 -28.94
CA GLN A 192 -0.98 -22.87 -27.78
C GLN A 192 0.03 -23.22 -26.67
N ASP A 193 1.25 -23.59 -27.03
CA ASP A 193 2.35 -23.85 -26.10
C ASP A 193 2.78 -22.58 -25.32
N GLN A 194 2.82 -21.43 -26.00
CA GLN A 194 3.10 -20.15 -25.35
C GLN A 194 1.94 -19.70 -24.45
N GLN A 195 0.68 -19.91 -24.89
CA GLN A 195 -0.49 -19.66 -24.04
C GLN A 195 -0.44 -20.49 -22.76
N ALA A 196 -0.12 -21.79 -22.87
CA ALA A 196 0.01 -22.69 -21.73
C ALA A 196 1.16 -22.27 -20.79
N ALA A 197 2.30 -21.84 -21.33
CA ALA A 197 3.41 -21.33 -20.53
C ALA A 197 3.03 -20.07 -19.73
N LEU A 198 2.33 -19.12 -20.36
CA LEU A 198 1.86 -17.90 -19.69
C LEU A 198 0.74 -18.20 -18.68
N ALA A 199 -0.14 -19.17 -18.95
CA ALA A 199 -1.15 -19.63 -18.00
C ALA A 199 -0.51 -20.23 -16.74
N LYS A 200 0.50 -21.10 -16.90
CA LYS A 200 1.28 -21.63 -15.78
C LYS A 200 1.95 -20.52 -14.97
N ARG A 201 2.35 -19.43 -15.63
CA ARG A 201 2.91 -18.27 -14.94
C ARG A 201 1.89 -17.43 -14.19
N GLN A 202 0.66 -17.31 -14.70
CA GLN A 202 -0.46 -16.73 -13.95
C GLN A 202 -0.79 -17.58 -12.71
N GLU A 203 -0.79 -18.91 -12.85
CA GLU A 203 -0.99 -19.83 -11.73
C GLU A 203 0.10 -19.68 -10.65
N PHE A 204 1.35 -19.47 -11.04
CA PHE A 204 2.45 -19.17 -10.11
C PHE A 204 2.18 -17.91 -9.28
N PHE A 205 1.79 -16.79 -9.90
CA PHE A 205 1.47 -15.57 -9.15
C PHE A 205 0.21 -15.71 -8.30
N CYS A 206 -0.77 -16.50 -8.75
CA CYS A 206 -1.93 -16.88 -7.96
C CYS A 206 -1.51 -17.68 -6.72
N TYR A 207 -0.61 -18.65 -6.88
CA TYR A 207 -0.06 -19.46 -5.78
C TYR A 207 0.65 -18.57 -4.75
N ILE A 208 1.46 -17.59 -5.19
CA ILE A 208 2.11 -16.64 -4.29
C ILE A 208 1.07 -15.90 -3.43
N GLN A 209 0.01 -15.37 -4.02
CA GLN A 209 -1.03 -14.66 -3.27
C GLN A 209 -1.85 -15.58 -2.36
N TRP A 210 -2.02 -16.85 -2.74
CA TRP A 210 -2.64 -17.85 -1.87
C TRP A 210 -1.81 -18.10 -0.61
N ILE A 211 -0.50 -18.33 -0.75
CA ILE A 211 0.43 -18.47 0.39
C ILE A 211 0.50 -17.16 1.19
N ALA A 212 0.56 -16.03 0.49
CA ALA A 212 0.13 -14.67 0.88
C ALA A 212 -0.85 -14.64 2.04
N HIS A 213 -2.09 -14.91 1.66
CA HIS A 213 -3.25 -14.83 2.53
C HIS A 213 -3.18 -15.86 3.65
N GLN A 214 -2.67 -17.08 3.41
CA GLN A 214 -2.54 -18.09 4.45
C GLN A 214 -1.61 -17.62 5.59
N GLN A 215 -0.40 -17.17 5.26
CA GLN A 215 0.58 -16.76 6.27
C GLN A 215 0.15 -15.51 7.03
N TRP A 216 -0.42 -14.52 6.34
CA TRP A 216 -0.87 -13.28 6.98
C TRP A 216 -2.09 -13.50 7.87
N ARG A 217 -3.06 -14.34 7.47
CA ARG A 217 -4.19 -14.72 8.34
C ARG A 217 -3.75 -15.50 9.59
N ALA A 218 -2.78 -16.39 9.43
CA ALA A 218 -2.20 -17.10 10.56
C ALA A 218 -1.46 -16.15 11.50
N THR A 219 -0.74 -15.15 10.97
CA THR A 219 -0.04 -14.13 11.77
C THR A 219 -1.01 -13.18 12.49
N LYS A 220 -2.13 -12.82 11.85
CA LYS A 220 -3.22 -12.11 12.51
C LYS A 220 -3.74 -12.88 13.72
N SER A 221 -4.08 -14.16 13.53
CA SER A 221 -4.61 -15.04 14.58
C SER A 221 -3.61 -15.21 15.73
N PHE A 222 -2.33 -15.42 15.40
CA PHE A 222 -1.23 -15.48 16.36
C PHE A 222 -1.11 -14.21 17.22
N ALA A 223 -1.29 -13.03 16.62
CA ALA A 223 -1.29 -11.76 17.34
C ALA A 223 -2.47 -11.64 18.30
N GLU A 224 -3.66 -12.12 17.91
CA GLU A 224 -4.84 -12.16 18.78
C GLU A 224 -4.62 -13.01 20.01
N GLU A 225 -4.01 -14.19 19.86
CA GLU A 225 -3.67 -15.09 20.97
C GLU A 225 -2.74 -14.43 22.00
N ARG A 226 -1.90 -13.49 21.56
CA ARG A 226 -0.97 -12.72 22.41
C ARG A 226 -1.56 -11.41 22.93
N GLY A 227 -2.80 -11.10 22.57
CA GLY A 227 -3.44 -9.84 22.93
C GLY A 227 -2.78 -8.61 22.30
N VAL A 228 -2.14 -8.77 21.13
CA VAL A 228 -1.57 -7.69 20.32
C VAL A 228 -2.37 -7.49 19.04
N ALA A 229 -2.90 -6.29 18.81
CA ALA A 229 -3.56 -5.96 17.55
C ALA A 229 -2.53 -5.55 16.48
N LEU A 230 -2.70 -6.09 15.28
CA LEU A 230 -2.05 -5.60 14.06
C LEU A 230 -2.85 -4.48 13.40
N MET A 231 -2.22 -3.33 13.21
CA MET A 231 -2.74 -2.19 12.47
C MET A 231 -2.06 -2.09 11.10
N GLY A 232 -2.87 -2.21 10.05
CA GLY A 232 -2.41 -2.03 8.67
C GLY A 232 -2.45 -0.57 8.24
N ASP A 233 -2.10 -0.34 6.98
CA ASP A 233 -2.08 0.98 6.37
C ASP A 233 -2.57 0.90 4.93
N ILE A 234 -3.47 1.81 4.55
CA ILE A 234 -4.01 1.94 3.20
C ILE A 234 -3.51 3.24 2.61
N PRO A 235 -2.58 3.20 1.63
CA PRO A 235 -2.19 4.38 0.87
C PRO A 235 -3.40 5.10 0.29
N PHE A 236 -3.42 6.43 0.27
CA PHE A 236 -4.56 7.14 -0.33
C PHE A 236 -4.75 6.71 -1.78
N GLY A 237 -3.68 6.66 -2.57
CA GLY A 237 -3.66 6.27 -3.99
C GLY A 237 -3.09 4.88 -4.26
N VAL A 238 -2.90 4.59 -5.55
CA VAL A 238 -2.14 3.44 -6.06
C VAL A 238 -1.20 3.93 -7.15
N SER A 239 -0.15 3.18 -7.48
CA SER A 239 0.74 3.57 -8.58
C SER A 239 -0.04 3.77 -9.89
N TYR A 240 0.31 4.79 -10.67
CA TYR A 240 -0.14 4.88 -12.07
C TYR A 240 0.21 3.59 -12.84
N CYS A 241 1.37 3.00 -12.53
CA CYS A 241 1.89 1.79 -13.14
C CYS A 241 1.46 0.53 -12.36
N SER A 242 0.17 0.43 -12.03
CA SER A 242 -0.41 -0.70 -11.28
C SER A 242 -1.34 -1.56 -12.13
N ALA A 243 -1.59 -2.78 -11.66
CA ALA A 243 -2.61 -3.66 -12.18
C ALA A 243 -4.01 -3.01 -12.11
N ASP A 244 -4.30 -2.27 -11.05
CA ASP A 244 -5.56 -1.56 -10.84
C ASP A 244 -5.84 -0.56 -11.96
N VAL A 245 -4.90 0.35 -12.19
CA VAL A 245 -5.04 1.40 -13.22
C VAL A 245 -5.00 0.80 -14.63
N PHE A 246 -4.24 -0.27 -14.84
CA PHE A 246 -4.17 -0.97 -16.12
C PHE A 246 -5.47 -1.70 -16.47
N ALA A 247 -6.12 -2.32 -15.47
CA ALA A 247 -7.32 -3.12 -15.67
C ALA A 247 -8.61 -2.31 -15.61
N GLN A 248 -8.64 -1.24 -14.81
CA GLN A 248 -9.83 -0.41 -14.58
C GLN A 248 -9.51 1.08 -14.83
N PRO A 249 -9.01 1.47 -16.02
CA PRO A 249 -8.58 2.84 -16.28
C PRO A 249 -9.72 3.88 -16.12
N ASP A 250 -10.97 3.46 -16.28
CA ASP A 250 -12.14 4.34 -16.18
C ASP A 250 -12.42 4.82 -14.74
N GLU A 251 -11.92 4.11 -13.72
CA GLU A 251 -12.01 4.51 -12.32
C GLU A 251 -11.07 5.67 -11.96
N PHE A 252 -10.17 6.03 -12.88
CA PHE A 252 -9.11 6.99 -12.64
C PHE A 252 -9.14 8.17 -13.64
N VAL A 253 -8.54 9.27 -13.21
CA VAL A 253 -8.18 10.41 -14.05
C VAL A 253 -6.67 10.30 -14.31
N LEU A 254 -6.30 10.06 -15.56
CA LEU A 254 -4.94 9.66 -15.95
C LEU A 254 -4.04 10.82 -16.41
N ASP A 255 -4.57 12.05 -16.42
CA ASP A 255 -3.87 13.27 -16.81
C ASP A 255 -3.72 14.29 -15.67
N TRP A 256 -4.17 13.93 -14.47
CA TRP A 256 -3.96 14.66 -13.22
C TRP A 256 -3.34 13.72 -12.18
N PHE A 257 -2.39 14.25 -11.40
CA PHE A 257 -1.59 13.46 -10.47
C PHE A 257 -1.59 14.08 -9.08
N GLY A 258 -1.98 13.29 -8.07
CA GLY A 258 -2.10 13.73 -6.68
C GLY A 258 -0.76 14.05 -6.03
N GLY A 259 -0.83 14.93 -5.05
CA GLY A 259 0.31 15.52 -4.36
C GLY A 259 -0.10 16.43 -3.20
N ALA A 260 0.88 17.19 -2.72
CA ALA A 260 0.70 18.23 -1.70
C ALA A 260 1.06 19.62 -2.28
N PRO A 261 0.45 20.70 -1.77
CA PRO A 261 0.78 22.07 -2.18
C PRO A 261 2.24 22.44 -1.81
N PRO A 262 2.76 23.57 -2.33
CA PRO A 262 4.07 24.09 -1.95
C PRO A 262 4.26 24.19 -0.42
N GLU A 263 5.41 23.75 0.07
CA GLU A 263 5.80 23.86 1.48
C GLU A 263 6.98 24.84 1.62
N PRO A 264 6.73 26.13 1.96
CA PRO A 264 7.76 27.17 1.89
C PRO A 264 8.95 26.97 2.84
N TYR A 265 8.74 26.22 3.93
CA TYR A 265 9.72 25.96 4.98
C TYR A 265 10.51 24.66 4.78
N PHE A 266 10.23 23.90 3.72
CA PHE A 266 10.95 22.68 3.38
C PHE A 266 12.23 23.03 2.61
N GLU A 267 13.34 23.21 3.32
CA GLU A 267 14.59 23.74 2.76
C GLU A 267 15.32 22.76 1.81
N ASP A 268 15.06 21.45 1.94
CA ASP A 268 15.85 20.41 1.29
C ASP A 268 15.42 20.07 -0.16
N ASP A 269 14.27 20.55 -0.62
CA ASP A 269 13.80 20.29 -1.99
C ASP A 269 13.22 21.55 -2.68
N ALA A 270 13.98 22.05 -3.65
CA ALA A 270 13.60 23.22 -4.45
C ALA A 270 12.31 23.01 -5.26
N PHE A 271 11.99 21.78 -5.67
CA PHE A 271 10.74 21.51 -6.37
C PHE A 271 9.56 21.57 -5.40
N THR A 272 9.65 20.88 -4.26
CA THR A 272 8.62 20.91 -3.21
C THR A 272 8.33 22.32 -2.73
N ARG A 273 9.36 23.15 -2.51
CA ARG A 273 9.18 24.55 -2.12
C ARG A 273 8.44 25.39 -3.17
N LYS A 274 8.68 25.13 -4.45
CA LYS A 274 8.13 25.94 -5.55
C LYS A 274 6.75 25.48 -6.00
N TRP A 275 6.60 24.19 -6.23
CA TRP A 275 5.43 23.60 -6.85
C TRP A 275 4.66 22.65 -5.93
N GLY A 276 5.25 22.22 -4.82
CA GLY A 276 4.70 21.20 -3.93
C GLY A 276 5.21 19.80 -4.25
N GLN A 277 4.70 18.81 -3.51
CA GLN A 277 5.12 17.42 -3.66
C GLN A 277 4.24 16.73 -4.72
N ASN A 278 4.82 16.31 -5.84
CA ASN A 278 4.08 15.55 -6.86
C ASN A 278 4.31 14.05 -6.66
N TRP A 279 3.34 13.36 -6.07
CA TRP A 279 3.43 11.92 -5.76
C TRP A 279 3.15 11.03 -6.96
N GLY A 280 2.53 11.55 -8.03
CA GLY A 280 2.30 10.80 -9.27
C GLY A 280 1.18 9.78 -9.22
N ILE A 281 0.39 9.75 -8.15
CA ILE A 281 -0.80 8.90 -8.05
C ILE A 281 -1.89 9.46 -8.97
N PRO A 282 -2.54 8.66 -9.83
CA PRO A 282 -3.69 9.14 -10.58
C PRO A 282 -4.83 9.50 -9.62
N LEU A 283 -5.64 10.48 -10.00
CA LEU A 283 -6.81 10.83 -9.19
C LEU A 283 -7.95 9.84 -9.40
N TYR A 284 -8.86 9.79 -8.45
CA TYR A 284 -10.09 9.02 -8.57
C TYR A 284 -11.11 9.74 -9.44
N ARG A 285 -11.74 8.99 -10.34
CA ARG A 285 -12.99 9.41 -10.98
C ARG A 285 -14.14 9.04 -10.05
N TRP A 286 -14.31 9.79 -8.96
CA TRP A 286 -15.32 9.53 -7.93
C TRP A 286 -16.74 9.34 -8.49
N SER A 287 -17.09 10.00 -9.60
CA SER A 287 -18.37 9.79 -10.28
C SER A 287 -18.53 8.38 -10.89
N ALA A 288 -17.47 7.81 -11.46
CA ALA A 288 -17.49 6.44 -11.99
C ALA A 288 -17.52 5.42 -10.85
N MET A 289 -16.69 5.61 -9.82
CA MET A 289 -16.71 4.79 -8.61
C MET A 289 -18.09 4.81 -7.96
N ARG A 290 -18.72 5.99 -7.84
CA ARG A 290 -20.09 6.10 -7.29
C ARG A 290 -21.09 5.28 -8.11
N ALA A 291 -20.97 5.27 -9.44
CA ALA A 291 -21.88 4.55 -10.33
C ALA A 291 -21.83 3.01 -10.16
N ASN A 292 -20.74 2.45 -9.64
CA ASN A 292 -20.63 1.02 -9.33
C ASN A 292 -20.64 0.71 -7.81
N ASN A 293 -21.08 1.66 -6.98
CA ASN A 293 -21.07 1.54 -5.52
C ASN A 293 -19.67 1.32 -4.93
N PHE A 294 -18.68 2.00 -5.52
CA PHE A 294 -17.31 2.12 -5.04
C PHE A 294 -16.61 0.76 -4.86
N GLN A 295 -16.81 -0.17 -5.79
CA GLN A 295 -16.30 -1.55 -5.64
C GLN A 295 -14.81 -1.58 -5.35
N TRP A 296 -14.02 -0.79 -6.09
CA TRP A 296 -12.57 -0.74 -5.91
C TRP A 296 -12.15 -0.41 -4.47
N TRP A 297 -12.77 0.61 -3.85
CA TRP A 297 -12.51 0.94 -2.44
C TRP A 297 -13.00 -0.14 -1.48
N ARG A 298 -14.16 -0.73 -1.75
CA ARG A 298 -14.69 -1.83 -0.91
C ARG A 298 -13.78 -3.05 -0.95
N GLU A 299 -13.25 -3.42 -2.11
CA GLU A 299 -12.34 -4.54 -2.28
C GLU A 299 -11.01 -4.33 -1.54
N ARG A 300 -10.45 -3.13 -1.57
CA ARG A 300 -9.28 -2.76 -0.76
C ARG A 300 -9.52 -2.96 0.72
N VAL A 301 -10.64 -2.46 1.24
CA VAL A 301 -10.99 -2.61 2.66
C VAL A 301 -11.19 -4.09 3.00
N ARG A 302 -11.88 -4.89 2.16
CA ARG A 302 -12.01 -6.35 2.36
C ARG A 302 -10.65 -7.04 2.45
N GLY A 303 -9.70 -6.67 1.59
CA GLY A 303 -8.32 -7.17 1.62
C GLY A 303 -7.67 -6.96 2.99
N VAL A 304 -7.67 -5.71 3.46
CA VAL A 304 -7.08 -5.33 4.76
C VAL A 304 -7.77 -6.03 5.93
N ARG A 305 -9.10 -6.16 5.93
CA ARG A 305 -9.86 -6.82 7.01
C ARG A 305 -9.46 -8.28 7.23
N ARG A 306 -8.98 -8.96 6.18
CA ARG A 306 -8.52 -10.36 6.27
C ARG A 306 -7.24 -10.50 7.09
N VAL A 307 -6.38 -9.47 7.10
CA VAL A 307 -5.02 -9.56 7.63
C VAL A 307 -4.75 -8.63 8.83
N PHE A 308 -5.55 -7.58 9.02
CA PHE A 308 -5.39 -6.63 10.13
C PHE A 308 -6.64 -6.56 11.03
N HIS A 309 -6.47 -5.97 12.22
CA HIS A 309 -7.54 -5.75 13.21
C HIS A 309 -8.11 -4.32 13.16
N LEU A 310 -7.30 -3.39 12.68
CA LEU A 310 -7.63 -1.99 12.40
C LEU A 310 -6.68 -1.50 11.30
N PHE A 311 -6.95 -0.33 10.73
CA PHE A 311 -6.06 0.23 9.72
C PHE A 311 -6.03 1.76 9.75
N ARG A 312 -4.90 2.29 9.28
CA ARG A 312 -4.72 3.68 8.90
C ARG A 312 -5.18 3.89 7.46
N VAL A 313 -5.83 5.00 7.21
CA VAL A 313 -5.99 5.59 5.88
C VAL A 313 -4.96 6.72 5.78
N ASP A 314 -3.96 6.50 4.94
CA ASP A 314 -2.96 7.49 4.58
C ASP A 314 -3.62 8.69 3.88
N HIS A 315 -3.11 9.89 4.13
CA HIS A 315 -3.58 11.15 3.56
C HIS A 315 -5.12 11.24 3.50
N VAL A 316 -5.79 11.10 4.65
CA VAL A 316 -7.27 11.01 4.72
C VAL A 316 -7.97 12.25 4.15
N GLN A 317 -7.24 13.37 4.12
CA GLN A 317 -7.66 14.62 3.51
C GLN A 317 -7.97 14.49 2.02
N GLY A 318 -7.29 13.57 1.31
CA GLY A 318 -7.50 13.29 -0.11
C GLY A 318 -8.93 12.87 -0.46
N PHE A 319 -9.70 12.37 0.51
CA PHE A 319 -11.13 12.08 0.34
C PHE A 319 -11.96 13.35 0.20
N TYR A 320 -11.54 14.45 0.84
CA TYR A 320 -12.23 15.74 0.78
C TYR A 320 -11.73 16.57 -0.41
N ARG A 321 -10.41 16.64 -0.58
CA ARG A 321 -9.73 17.31 -1.68
C ARG A 321 -8.27 16.88 -1.74
N ILE A 322 -7.67 16.94 -2.93
CA ILE A 322 -6.25 16.65 -3.13
C ILE A 322 -5.61 17.72 -4.01
N TYR A 323 -4.35 18.07 -3.73
CA TYR A 323 -3.59 18.94 -4.61
C TYR A 323 -3.10 18.13 -5.82
N ALA A 324 -3.35 18.62 -7.02
CA ALA A 324 -3.17 17.87 -8.24
C ALA A 324 -2.25 18.58 -9.22
N PHE A 325 -1.39 17.81 -9.90
CA PHE A 325 -0.44 18.27 -10.92
C PHE A 325 -0.88 17.81 -12.31
N PRO A 326 -0.80 18.66 -13.35
CA PRO A 326 -1.11 18.28 -14.73
C PRO A 326 0.08 17.59 -15.47
N TRP A 327 1.08 17.12 -14.73
CA TRP A 327 2.23 16.40 -15.27
C TRP A 327 2.72 15.31 -14.31
N ARG A 328 3.41 14.30 -14.85
CA ARG A 328 3.96 13.19 -14.05
C ARG A 328 5.25 13.57 -13.32
N PRO A 329 5.56 12.95 -12.16
CA PRO A 329 6.77 13.24 -11.39
C PRO A 329 8.08 13.18 -12.18
N ARG A 330 8.17 12.29 -13.18
CA ARG A 330 9.35 12.19 -14.06
C ARG A 330 9.70 13.49 -14.79
N LEU A 331 8.72 14.38 -14.97
CA LEU A 331 8.89 15.68 -15.63
C LEU A 331 9.24 16.79 -14.63
N ASN A 332 9.25 16.54 -13.31
CA ASN A 332 9.48 17.58 -12.30
C ASN A 332 10.78 18.36 -12.55
N LYS A 333 11.86 17.69 -12.97
CA LYS A 333 13.14 18.34 -13.32
C LYS A 333 13.01 19.32 -14.49
N GLU A 334 12.11 19.04 -15.43
CA GLU A 334 11.85 19.89 -16.59
C GLU A 334 10.92 21.06 -16.26
N PHE A 335 10.10 20.93 -15.20
CA PHE A 335 9.19 21.97 -14.71
C PHE A 335 9.80 22.87 -13.64
N LEU A 336 10.80 22.39 -12.91
CA LEU A 336 11.51 23.16 -11.88
C LEU A 336 12.02 24.53 -12.37
N PRO A 337 12.70 24.65 -13.53
CA PRO A 337 13.24 25.94 -13.97
C PRO A 337 12.18 26.90 -14.51
N LEU A 338 10.97 26.42 -14.85
CA LEU A 338 9.94 27.24 -15.51
C LEU A 338 9.29 28.23 -14.56
N ASN A 339 9.04 29.46 -14.98
CA ASN A 339 8.12 30.35 -14.26
C ASN A 339 6.64 29.94 -14.51
N GLU A 340 5.69 30.58 -13.82
CA GLU A 340 4.26 30.27 -13.97
C GLU A 340 3.77 30.39 -15.41
N HIS A 341 4.16 31.43 -16.14
CA HIS A 341 3.75 31.63 -17.53
C HIS A 341 4.24 30.50 -18.44
N GLN A 342 5.52 30.13 -18.33
CA GLN A 342 6.12 29.02 -19.09
C GLN A 342 5.52 27.66 -18.72
N MET A 343 5.21 27.45 -17.44
CA MET A 343 4.52 26.25 -16.97
C MET A 343 3.12 26.15 -17.59
N LEU A 344 2.36 27.25 -17.61
CA LEU A 344 1.04 27.32 -18.23
C LEU A 344 1.10 27.06 -19.73
N GLU A 345 2.04 27.67 -20.45
CA GLU A 345 2.23 27.42 -21.89
C GLU A 345 2.46 25.92 -22.16
N ARG A 346 3.31 25.28 -21.35
CA ARG A 346 3.66 23.86 -21.50
C ARG A 346 2.53 22.89 -21.16
N THR A 347 1.60 23.29 -20.31
CA THR A 347 0.51 22.44 -19.79
C THR A 347 -0.83 22.69 -20.49
N GLY A 348 -0.87 23.62 -21.44
CA GLY A 348 -2.09 24.06 -22.10
C GLY A 348 -2.98 24.90 -21.18
N GLY A 349 -2.37 25.71 -20.30
CA GLY A 349 -3.06 26.60 -19.35
C GLY A 349 -3.44 25.95 -18.02
N ARG A 350 -2.94 24.74 -17.72
CA ARG A 350 -3.30 24.00 -16.51
C ARG A 350 -2.24 24.18 -15.43
N ALA A 351 -2.60 24.74 -14.28
CA ALA A 351 -1.73 24.85 -13.12
C ALA A 351 -2.04 23.78 -12.06
N PRO A 352 -1.08 23.44 -11.18
CA PRO A 352 -1.38 22.65 -10.00
C PRO A 352 -2.38 23.36 -9.08
N HIS A 353 -3.39 22.63 -8.60
CA HIS A 353 -4.46 23.19 -7.76
C HIS A 353 -5.17 22.09 -6.97
N PHE A 354 -6.00 22.48 -6.00
CA PHE A 354 -6.86 21.55 -5.28
C PHE A 354 -8.07 21.13 -6.11
N VAL A 355 -8.38 19.83 -6.08
CA VAL A 355 -9.58 19.25 -6.69
C VAL A 355 -10.36 18.43 -5.65
N PRO A 356 -11.71 18.36 -5.72
CA PRO A 356 -12.55 19.00 -6.74
C PRO A 356 -12.66 20.52 -6.58
N HIS A 357 -12.51 21.03 -5.34
CA HIS A 357 -12.57 22.46 -5.05
C HIS A 357 -11.42 22.91 -4.16
N ASP A 358 -11.06 24.19 -4.26
CA ASP A 358 -10.30 24.86 -3.22
C ASP A 358 -11.11 25.00 -1.92
N ASP A 359 -10.51 25.57 -0.86
CA ASP A 359 -11.21 25.85 0.40
C ASP A 359 -11.45 27.35 0.62
N ASN A 360 -11.45 28.15 -0.45
CA ASN A 360 -11.49 29.62 -0.34
C ASN A 360 -12.88 30.12 0.06
N THR A 361 -13.95 29.46 -0.38
CA THR A 361 -15.34 29.85 -0.08
C THR A 361 -16.01 28.89 0.92
N PRO A 362 -16.98 29.36 1.73
CA PRO A 362 -17.79 28.47 2.57
C PRO A 362 -18.49 27.37 1.78
N GLU A 363 -18.97 27.67 0.56
CA GLU A 363 -19.67 26.73 -0.31
C GLU A 363 -18.74 25.60 -0.78
N ASN A 364 -17.50 25.94 -1.17
CA ASN A 364 -16.52 24.93 -1.57
C ASN A 364 -16.12 24.03 -0.39
N ARG A 365 -15.89 24.60 0.79
CA ARG A 365 -15.58 23.83 2.01
C ARG A 365 -16.70 22.87 2.38
N GLU A 366 -17.96 23.31 2.30
CA GLU A 366 -19.11 22.44 2.58
C GLU A 366 -19.29 21.35 1.52
N ALA A 367 -19.04 21.66 0.24
CA ALA A 367 -19.04 20.66 -0.83
C ALA A 367 -17.97 19.58 -0.62
N ASN A 368 -16.72 19.99 -0.38
CA ASN A 368 -15.60 19.09 -0.08
C ASN A 368 -15.91 18.23 1.17
N LYS A 369 -16.44 18.84 2.23
CA LYS A 369 -16.88 18.13 3.45
C LYS A 369 -17.91 17.06 3.14
N ARG A 370 -19.00 17.42 2.46
CA ARG A 370 -20.11 16.50 2.14
C ARG A 370 -19.65 15.30 1.32
N GLU A 371 -18.84 15.54 0.28
CA GLU A 371 -18.31 14.47 -0.58
C GLU A 371 -17.28 13.60 0.15
N GLY A 372 -16.34 14.20 0.88
CA GLY A 372 -15.37 13.44 1.66
C GLY A 372 -16.03 12.55 2.71
N GLU A 373 -17.09 13.03 3.38
CA GLU A 373 -17.88 12.20 4.29
C GLU A 373 -18.62 11.07 3.57
N GLU A 374 -19.15 11.28 2.37
CA GLU A 374 -19.76 10.21 1.55
C GLU A 374 -18.75 9.08 1.29
N TYR A 375 -17.56 9.44 0.79
CA TYR A 375 -16.53 8.48 0.44
C TYR A 375 -15.97 7.75 1.68
N LEU A 376 -15.78 8.46 2.80
CA LEU A 376 -15.33 7.84 4.05
C LEU A 376 -16.40 6.92 4.67
N ARG A 377 -17.69 7.22 4.52
CA ARG A 377 -18.77 6.30 4.96
C ARG A 377 -18.69 4.98 4.22
N VAL A 378 -18.35 4.96 2.93
CA VAL A 378 -18.13 3.70 2.18
C VAL A 378 -17.00 2.87 2.81
N VAL A 379 -15.89 3.51 3.17
CA VAL A 379 -14.76 2.84 3.85
C VAL A 379 -15.22 2.26 5.20
N LEU A 380 -15.98 3.02 5.98
CA LEU A 380 -16.47 2.60 7.30
C LEU A 380 -17.51 1.47 7.21
N GLU A 381 -18.45 1.56 6.27
CA GLU A 381 -19.43 0.51 5.98
C GLU A 381 -18.73 -0.81 5.68
N GLU A 382 -17.73 -0.78 4.80
CA GLU A 382 -16.99 -1.99 4.44
C GLU A 382 -16.05 -2.44 5.56
N ALA A 383 -15.49 -1.52 6.36
CA ALA A 383 -14.68 -1.85 7.55
C ALA A 383 -15.50 -2.61 8.61
N GLY A 384 -16.82 -2.36 8.66
CA GLY A 384 -17.73 -2.94 9.62
C GLY A 384 -17.33 -2.61 11.05
N GLY A 385 -17.03 -3.63 11.86
CA GLY A 385 -16.60 -3.45 13.25
C GLY A 385 -15.13 -3.03 13.43
N MET A 386 -14.33 -2.97 12.36
CA MET A 386 -12.92 -2.60 12.48
C MET A 386 -12.75 -1.10 12.75
N ARG A 387 -11.71 -0.76 13.51
CA ARG A 387 -11.38 0.65 13.77
C ARG A 387 -10.58 1.22 12.60
N VAL A 388 -10.80 2.50 12.33
CA VAL A 388 -10.13 3.27 11.29
C VAL A 388 -9.49 4.50 11.91
N SER A 389 -8.23 4.74 11.61
CA SER A 389 -7.57 6.02 11.85
C SER A 389 -7.30 6.71 10.52
N GLY A 390 -7.47 8.01 10.45
CA GLY A 390 -7.10 8.81 9.29
C GLY A 390 -5.86 9.61 9.61
N GLU A 391 -4.86 9.57 8.74
CA GLU A 391 -3.74 10.50 8.87
C GLU A 391 -4.13 11.88 8.32
N ASP A 392 -4.27 12.81 9.25
CA ASP A 392 -4.64 14.21 9.07
C ASP A 392 -3.48 15.14 9.47
N LEU A 393 -2.32 14.97 8.82
CA LEU A 393 -1.15 15.83 8.99
C LEU A 393 -0.92 16.72 7.75
N GLY A 394 -0.08 17.75 7.88
CA GLY A 394 0.16 18.73 6.82
C GLY A 394 -0.89 19.86 6.80
N VAL A 395 -1.33 20.26 5.61
CA VAL A 395 -2.23 21.42 5.42
C VAL A 395 -3.70 21.01 5.59
N VAL A 396 -4.11 20.84 6.85
CA VAL A 396 -5.45 20.33 7.22
C VAL A 396 -6.50 21.43 7.26
N PRO A 397 -7.56 21.37 6.44
CA PRO A 397 -8.69 22.28 6.54
C PRO A 397 -9.41 22.16 7.90
N GLU A 398 -9.88 23.28 8.44
CA GLU A 398 -10.51 23.34 9.77
C GLU A 398 -11.70 22.38 9.94
N TYR A 399 -12.41 22.07 8.85
CA TYR A 399 -13.58 21.18 8.88
C TYR A 399 -13.23 19.68 8.88
N VAL A 400 -12.01 19.29 8.50
CA VAL A 400 -11.65 17.86 8.35
C VAL A 400 -11.61 17.16 9.70
N ARG A 401 -10.93 17.73 10.70
CA ARG A 401 -10.85 17.13 12.05
C ARG A 401 -12.21 16.95 12.74
N PRO A 402 -13.11 17.96 12.76
CA PRO A 402 -14.49 17.78 13.22
C PRO A 402 -15.27 16.72 12.42
N SER A 403 -15.09 16.68 11.10
CA SER A 403 -15.73 15.68 10.23
C SER A 403 -15.29 14.25 10.60
N LEU A 404 -13.98 13.99 10.67
CA LEU A 404 -13.43 12.69 11.08
C LEU A 404 -13.97 12.23 12.44
N ARG A 405 -14.04 13.16 13.41
CA ARG A 405 -14.62 12.89 14.73
C ARG A 405 -16.09 12.49 14.64
N SER A 406 -16.89 13.20 13.83
CA SER A 406 -18.31 12.88 13.65
C SER A 406 -18.53 11.49 13.02
N LEU A 407 -17.56 11.03 12.22
CA LEU A 407 -17.54 9.70 11.60
C LEU A 407 -16.94 8.61 12.49
N GLY A 408 -16.38 8.95 13.66
CA GLY A 408 -15.70 8.00 14.53
C GLY A 408 -14.35 7.53 14.01
N ILE A 409 -13.66 8.35 13.19
CA ILE A 409 -12.30 8.11 12.70
C ILE A 409 -11.31 8.82 13.62
N ALA A 410 -10.29 8.09 14.10
CA ALA A 410 -9.24 8.68 14.92
C ALA A 410 -8.25 9.49 14.08
N GLY A 411 -8.01 10.75 14.45
CA GLY A 411 -6.94 11.58 13.87
C GLY A 411 -5.61 11.39 14.58
N PHE A 412 -4.53 11.84 13.94
CA PHE A 412 -3.17 11.81 14.46
C PHE A 412 -2.87 13.04 15.34
N LYS A 413 -1.99 12.83 16.31
CA LYS A 413 -1.48 13.84 17.23
C LYS A 413 0.04 13.73 17.29
N ILE A 414 0.72 14.73 16.75
CA ILE A 414 2.18 14.87 16.81
C ILE A 414 2.48 15.94 17.87
N PRO A 415 2.96 15.57 19.07
CA PRO A 415 2.99 16.49 20.21
C PRO A 415 3.67 17.83 19.94
N GLN A 416 4.78 17.83 19.19
CA GLN A 416 5.50 19.06 18.83
C GLN A 416 4.73 20.00 17.89
N TRP A 417 3.66 19.52 17.24
CA TRP A 417 2.81 20.32 16.35
C TRP A 417 1.46 20.66 16.99
N GLU A 418 1.07 19.96 18.05
CA GLU A 418 -0.16 20.25 18.80
C GLU A 418 0.11 21.44 19.75
N THR A 419 -0.01 22.65 19.21
CA THR A 419 0.18 23.89 19.96
C THR A 419 -1.08 24.74 20.00
N ARG A 420 -1.26 25.47 21.10
CA ARG A 420 -2.27 26.51 21.27
C ARG A 420 -1.61 27.73 21.90
N ASP A 421 -1.77 28.89 21.26
CA ASP A 421 -1.18 30.16 21.72
C ASP A 421 0.35 30.05 21.95
N GLY A 422 1.05 29.28 21.11
CA GLY A 422 2.50 29.06 21.19
C GLY A 422 2.94 28.04 22.24
N VAL A 423 2.01 27.39 22.94
CA VAL A 423 2.30 26.38 23.97
C VAL A 423 1.85 25.00 23.52
N ILE A 424 2.68 23.98 23.74
CA ILE A 424 2.33 22.57 23.46
C ILE A 424 1.14 22.16 24.34
N ILE A 425 0.14 21.57 23.71
CA ILE A 425 -1.05 21.04 24.38
C ILE A 425 -0.65 19.76 25.14
N PRO A 426 -0.88 19.67 26.45
CA PRO A 426 -0.62 18.45 27.21
C PRO A 426 -1.40 17.25 26.66
N GLY A 427 -0.78 16.07 26.59
CA GLY A 427 -1.42 14.88 26.03
C GLY A 427 -2.68 14.41 26.78
N GLU A 428 -2.88 14.84 28.03
CA GLU A 428 -4.12 14.61 28.79
C GLU A 428 -5.32 15.41 28.26
N MET A 429 -5.06 16.48 27.51
CA MET A 429 -6.07 17.29 26.84
C MET A 429 -6.39 16.80 25.42
N TYR A 430 -5.66 15.81 24.91
CA TYR A 430 -5.97 15.24 23.59
C TYR A 430 -7.31 14.53 23.62
N GLU A 431 -8.01 14.61 22.49
CA GLU A 431 -9.25 13.88 22.29
C GLU A 431 -9.03 12.39 22.44
N ARG A 432 -10.02 11.72 23.06
CA ARG A 432 -9.90 10.30 23.35
C ARG A 432 -9.74 9.44 22.10
N LEU A 433 -10.39 9.84 21.02
CA LEU A 433 -10.32 9.18 19.73
C LEU A 433 -9.16 9.78 18.89
N SER A 434 -7.94 9.40 19.25
CA SER A 434 -6.73 9.87 18.57
C SER A 434 -5.61 8.82 18.56
N VAL A 435 -4.68 8.98 17.63
CA VAL A 435 -3.40 8.26 17.58
C VAL A 435 -2.29 9.27 17.86
N ALA A 436 -1.72 9.22 19.06
CA ALA A 436 -0.59 10.08 19.43
C ALA A 436 0.73 9.38 19.14
N THR A 437 1.62 10.03 18.38
CA THR A 437 2.98 9.54 18.11
C THR A 437 3.95 10.71 18.00
N TYR A 438 5.20 10.52 18.43
CA TYR A 438 6.23 11.56 18.32
C TYR A 438 6.78 11.72 16.89
N ALA A 439 6.72 10.65 16.10
CA ALA A 439 7.20 10.62 14.72
C ALA A 439 6.45 9.54 13.93
N THR A 440 6.46 9.68 12.61
CA THR A 440 6.04 8.64 11.66
C THR A 440 7.26 8.18 10.85
N HIS A 441 7.04 7.29 9.88
CA HIS A 441 8.07 6.86 8.95
C HIS A 441 8.53 7.96 7.97
N ASP A 442 7.76 9.06 7.83
CA ASP A 442 8.11 10.22 7.00
C ASP A 442 8.99 11.24 7.74
N HIS A 443 9.24 11.02 9.03
CA HIS A 443 9.99 11.92 9.88
C HIS A 443 11.36 11.36 10.22
N SER A 444 12.30 12.26 10.48
CA SER A 444 13.55 11.89 11.14
C SER A 444 13.25 11.27 12.52
N PRO A 445 14.03 10.28 12.98
CA PRO A 445 13.91 9.76 14.34
C PRO A 445 14.05 10.88 15.38
N ILE A 446 13.38 10.74 16.52
CA ILE A 446 13.41 11.74 17.61
C ILE A 446 14.85 12.14 17.99
N ARG A 447 15.77 11.17 18.02
CA ARG A 447 17.19 11.41 18.33
C ARG A 447 17.90 12.34 17.34
N ALA A 448 17.41 12.47 16.12
CA ALA A 448 17.94 13.40 15.12
C ALA A 448 17.22 14.76 15.13
N LEU A 449 16.00 14.81 15.69
CA LEU A 449 15.22 16.04 15.88
C LEU A 449 15.65 16.82 17.15
N TRP A 450 16.35 16.14 18.06
CA TRP A 450 16.84 16.65 19.35
C TRP A 450 18.36 16.76 19.35
#